data_AF-A0A2X3M3G3-F1
#
_entry.id   AF-A0A2X3M3G3-F1
#
_cell.length_a   1.000
_cell.length_b   1.000
_cell.length_c   1.000
_cell.angle_alpha   90.00
_cell.angle_beta   90.00
_cell.angle_gamma   90.00
#
_symmetry.space_group_name_H-M   'P 1'
#
loop_
_entity.id
_entity.type
_entity.pdbx_description
1 polymer ?
#
loop_
_entity_poly.entity_id
_entity_poly.type
_entity_poly.pdbx_seq_one_letter_code
_entity_poly.pdbx_strand_id
1 'polypeptide(L)'
;MKLVTVIIKPFKLEDVREALSSIGIQGLTVTEVKGFGRQKGHAELYRGAEYSVNFLPKVKIDVAIADDQLDEVIDIVSKAAYTGKIGDGKNLRR
;
A
#
# COMPACT_ATOMS: atom_id res chain seq x y z
N MET A 1 6.73 -21.02 0.03
CA MET A 1 7.15 -19.65 -0.38
C MET A 1 5.90 -18.88 -0.78
N LYS A 2 5.78 -17.59 -0.39
CA LYS A 2 4.64 -16.73 -0.77
C LYS A 2 5.11 -15.41 -1.37
N LEU A 3 4.23 -14.80 -2.15
CA LEU A 3 4.39 -13.43 -2.63
C LEU A 3 3.34 -12.55 -1.95
N VAL A 4 3.78 -11.69 -1.04
CA VAL A 4 2.91 -10.73 -0.37
C VAL A 4 2.84 -9.45 -1.19
N THR A 5 1.62 -9.05 -1.55
CA THR A 5 1.35 -7.79 -2.25
C THR A 5 0.61 -6.82 -1.33
N VAL A 6 1.17 -5.63 -1.17
CA VAL A 6 0.62 -4.58 -0.30
C VAL A 6 0.42 -3.31 -1.10
N ILE A 7 -0.74 -2.67 -0.98
CA ILE A 7 -1.02 -1.37 -1.60
C ILE A 7 -1.22 -0.33 -0.50
N ILE A 8 -0.35 0.68 -0.46
CA ILE A 8 -0.29 1.70 0.61
C ILE A 8 -0.35 3.13 0.05
N LYS A 9 -0.44 4.11 0.96
CA LYS A 9 -0.23 5.53 0.61
C LYS A 9 1.25 5.78 0.26
N PRO A 10 1.57 6.60 -0.76
CA PRO A 10 2.97 6.77 -1.20
C PRO A 10 3.95 7.19 -0.11
N PHE A 11 3.55 8.11 0.77
CA PHE A 11 4.43 8.61 1.85
C PHE A 11 4.74 7.57 2.94
N LYS A 12 4.06 6.42 2.94
CA LYS A 12 4.31 5.31 3.89
C LYS A 12 5.34 4.30 3.40
N LEU A 13 5.86 4.46 2.18
CA LEU A 13 6.82 3.52 1.61
C LEU A 13 8.06 3.34 2.49
N GLU A 14 8.62 4.44 3.00
CA GLU A 14 9.84 4.36 3.80
C GLU A 14 9.61 3.66 5.14
N ASP A 15 8.55 4.03 5.87
CA ASP A 15 8.14 3.36 7.11
C ASP A 15 7.97 1.85 6.91
N VAL A 16 7.34 1.44 5.80
CA VAL A 16 7.11 0.02 5.49
C VAL A 16 8.41 -0.69 5.10
N ARG A 17 9.30 -0.03 4.35
CA ARG A 17 10.61 -0.56 3.97
C ARG A 17 11.48 -0.81 5.20
N GLU A 18 11.54 0.15 6.12
CA GLU A 18 12.30 0.02 7.37
C GLU A 18 11.73 -1.08 8.27
N ALA A 19 10.41 -1.14 8.39
CA ALA A 19 9.72 -2.18 9.15
C ALA A 19 10.04 -3.58 8.62
N LEU A 20 9.93 -3.80 7.31
CA LEU A 20 10.30 -5.08 6.68
C LEU A 20 11.80 -5.41 6.89
N SER A 21 12.68 -4.41 6.80
CA SER A 21 14.11 -4.61 7.04
C SER A 21 14.41 -5.01 8.48
N SER A 22 13.62 -4.55 9.46
CA SER A 22 13.83 -4.89 10.87
C SER A 22 13.58 -6.36 11.20
N ILE A 23 12.80 -7.06 10.36
CA ILE A 23 12.53 -8.51 10.46
C ILE A 23 13.35 -9.31 9.43
N GLY A 24 14.40 -8.70 8.86
CA GLY A 24 15.34 -9.39 7.96
C GLY A 24 14.91 -9.46 6.48
N ILE A 25 13.84 -8.77 6.07
CA ILE A 25 13.42 -8.72 4.66
C ILE A 25 14.11 -7.53 3.97
N GLN A 26 15.11 -7.84 3.14
CA GLN A 26 15.94 -6.83 2.48
C GLN A 26 15.57 -6.60 1.00
N GLY A 27 14.80 -7.52 0.41
CA GLY A 27 14.40 -7.47 -1.00
C GLY A 27 12.90 -7.17 -1.15
N LEU A 28 12.57 -6.14 -1.93
CA LEU A 28 11.19 -5.82 -2.31
C LEU A 28 11.15 -5.19 -3.71
N THR A 29 10.01 -5.27 -4.37
CA THR A 29 9.74 -4.56 -5.62
C THR A 29 8.65 -3.53 -5.39
N VAL A 30 8.87 -2.30 -5.87
CA VAL A 30 7.90 -1.20 -5.79
C VAL A 30 7.33 -0.90 -7.17
N THR A 31 6.02 -0.69 -7.24
CA THR A 31 5.34 -0.22 -8.46
C THR A 31 4.39 0.91 -8.09
N GLU A 32 4.47 2.02 -8.81
CA GLU A 32 3.48 3.09 -8.71
C GLU A 32 2.17 2.64 -9.35
N VAL A 33 1.07 2.76 -8.62
CA VAL A 33 -0.26 2.34 -9.08
C VAL A 33 -1.31 3.38 -8.76
N LYS A 34 -2.48 3.22 -9.36
CA LYS A 34 -3.66 4.06 -9.14
C LYS A 34 -4.75 3.22 -8.48
N GLY A 35 -5.27 3.67 -7.34
CA GLY A 35 -6.31 2.98 -6.58
C GLY A 35 -7.66 3.70 -6.67
N PHE A 36 -8.74 2.92 -6.79
CA PHE A 36 -10.12 3.39 -6.69
C PHE A 36 -10.77 2.75 -5.45
N GLY A 37 -11.58 3.50 -4.69
CA GLY A 37 -12.25 2.93 -3.51
C GLY A 37 -13.01 3.93 -2.66
N ARG A 38 -13.10 3.65 -1.35
CA ARG A 38 -13.87 4.46 -0.38
C ARG A 38 -13.35 5.88 -0.17
N GLN A 39 -12.10 6.16 -0.54
CA GLN A 39 -11.66 7.53 -0.77
C GLN A 39 -12.31 7.99 -2.08
N LYS A 40 -13.60 8.36 -2.02
CA LYS A 40 -14.30 8.97 -3.13
C LYS A 40 -13.45 10.18 -3.58
N GLY A 41 -12.95 10.13 -4.80
CA GLY A 41 -12.23 11.24 -5.40
C GLY A 41 -13.02 12.51 -5.20
N HIS A 42 -12.38 13.57 -4.73
CA HIS A 42 -13.03 14.87 -4.70
C HIS A 42 -13.38 15.21 -6.15
N ALA A 43 -14.65 15.45 -6.43
CA ALA A 43 -15.06 16.02 -7.70
C ALA A 43 -14.56 17.46 -7.70
N GLU A 44 -13.35 17.68 -8.19
CA GLU A 44 -12.83 19.03 -8.39
C GLU A 44 -13.36 19.55 -9.73
N LEU A 45 -14.11 20.65 -9.66
CA LEU A 45 -14.53 21.41 -10.84
C LEU A 45 -13.28 22.03 -11.49
N TYR A 46 -12.84 21.47 -12.63
CA TYR A 46 -11.77 22.05 -13.43
C TYR A 46 -12.37 22.71 -14.67
N ARG A 47 -12.33 24.05 -14.74
CA ARG A 47 -12.83 24.87 -15.87
C ARG A 47 -14.28 24.57 -16.30
N GLY A 48 -15.17 24.29 -15.35
CA GLY A 48 -16.60 24.10 -15.65
C GLY A 48 -16.98 22.73 -16.23
N ALA A 49 -16.04 21.79 -16.31
CA ALA A 49 -16.31 20.38 -16.56
C ALA A 49 -16.09 19.58 -15.27
N GLU A 50 -17.05 18.73 -14.90
CA GLU A 50 -16.87 17.77 -13.81
C GLU A 50 -15.85 16.71 -14.23
N TYR A 51 -14.61 16.82 -13.74
CA TYR A 51 -13.66 15.72 -13.80
C TYR A 51 -13.73 14.97 -12.49
N SER A 52 -14.43 13.84 -12.47
CA SER A 52 -14.34 12.90 -11.38
C SER A 52 -12.92 12.33 -11.34
N VAL A 53 -12.07 12.77 -10.40
CA VAL A 53 -10.75 12.17 -10.17
C VAL A 53 -10.97 10.79 -9.56
N ASN A 54 -11.26 9.79 -10.40
CA ASN A 54 -11.66 8.47 -9.94
C ASN A 54 -10.52 7.76 -9.20
N PHE A 55 -9.27 8.02 -9.56
CA PHE A 55 -8.13 7.28 -9.03
C PHE A 55 -7.18 8.16 -8.22
N LEU A 56 -6.76 7.64 -7.07
CA LEU A 56 -5.72 8.24 -6.23
C LEU A 56 -4.40 7.48 -6.39
N PRO A 57 -3.24 8.19 -6.37
CA PRO A 57 -1.94 7.55 -6.42
C PRO A 57 -1.71 6.68 -5.17
N LYS A 58 -1.14 5.50 -5.40
CA LYS A 58 -0.78 4.49 -4.40
C LYS A 58 0.55 3.87 -4.78
N VAL A 59 1.16 3.20 -3.81
CA VAL A 59 2.37 2.40 -4.02
C VAL A 59 2.01 0.94 -3.77
N LYS A 60 2.33 0.08 -4.73
CA LYS A 60 2.27 -1.38 -4.58
C LYS A 60 3.67 -1.89 -4.22
N ILE A 61 3.76 -2.70 -3.18
CA ILE A 61 4.97 -3.39 -2.73
C ILE A 61 4.74 -4.89 -2.89
N ASP A 62 5.65 -5.56 -3.59
CA ASP A 62 5.68 -7.01 -3.74
C ASP A 62 6.93 -7.57 -3.04
N VAL A 63 6.73 -8.53 -2.14
CA VAL A 63 7.77 -9.15 -1.30
C VAL A 63 7.64 -10.67 -1.33
N ALA A 64 8.72 -11.36 -1.68
CA ALA A 64 8.79 -12.82 -1.62
C ALA A 64 9.31 -13.26 -0.24
N ILE A 65 8.57 -14.15 0.43
CA ILE A 65 8.87 -14.60 1.81
C ILE A 65 8.75 -16.11 1.94
N ALA A 66 9.34 -16.65 3.02
CA ALA A 66 9.05 -17.99 3.48
C ALA A 66 7.62 -18.08 4.03
N ASP A 67 7.04 -19.29 4.06
CA ASP A 67 5.62 -19.48 4.40
C ASP A 67 5.30 -19.16 5.86
N ASP A 68 6.28 -19.38 6.73
CA ASP A 68 6.27 -19.15 8.19
C ASP A 68 6.38 -17.67 8.56
N GLN A 69 6.92 -16.82 7.67
CA GLN A 69 7.02 -15.38 7.90
C GLN A 69 5.73 -14.60 7.60
N LEU A 70 4.69 -15.26 7.06
CA LEU A 70 3.50 -14.57 6.53
C LEU A 70 2.81 -13.69 7.58
N ASP A 71 2.56 -14.22 8.77
CA ASP A 71 1.78 -13.50 9.78
C ASP A 71 2.57 -12.33 10.37
N GLU A 72 3.88 -12.49 10.58
CA GLU A 72 4.78 -11.43 11.02
C GLU A 72 4.83 -10.27 10.00
N VAL A 73 4.99 -10.60 8.72
CA VAL A 73 5.00 -9.60 7.62
C VAL A 73 3.69 -8.83 7.55
N ILE A 74 2.56 -9.52 7.71
CA ILE A 74 1.25 -8.85 7.67
C ILE A 74 1.09 -7.90 8.85
N ASP A 75 1.43 -8.33 10.06
CA ASP A 75 1.30 -7.50 11.25
C ASP A 75 2.18 -6.24 11.15
N ILE A 76 3.45 -6.41 10.80
CA ILE A 76 4.39 -5.29 10.78
C ILE A 76 4.07 -4.28 9.67
N VAL A 77 3.70 -4.75 8.48
CA VAL A 77 3.33 -3.88 7.36
C VAL A 77 2.02 -3.17 7.65
N SER A 78 1.05 -3.85 8.27
CA SER A 78 -0.22 -3.23 8.67
C SER A 78 0.01 -2.09 9.66
N LYS A 79 0.86 -2.30 10.66
CA LYS A 79 1.23 -1.27 11.65
C LYS A 79 1.96 -0.09 11.01
N ALA A 80 2.95 -0.36 10.16
CA ALA A 80 3.74 0.68 9.51
C ALA A 80 2.90 1.53 8.52
N ALA A 81 2.03 0.89 7.74
CA ALA A 81 1.19 1.55 6.74
C ALA A 81 -0.04 2.27 7.35
N TYR A 82 -0.43 1.95 8.58
CA TYR A 82 -1.60 2.53 9.23
C TYR A 82 -1.43 4.02 9.54
N THR A 83 -2.46 4.80 9.26
CA THR A 83 -2.54 6.23 9.61
C THR A 83 -3.82 6.58 10.37
N GLY A 84 -4.75 5.63 10.52
CA GLY A 84 -6.06 5.86 11.11
C GLY A 84 -7.00 6.68 10.22
N LYS A 85 -6.61 6.93 8.96
CA LYS A 85 -7.42 7.70 7.99
C LYS A 85 -7.89 6.79 6.87
N ILE A 86 -9.03 7.14 6.26
CA ILE A 86 -9.55 6.41 5.10
C ILE A 86 -8.46 6.32 4.02
N GLY A 87 -8.31 5.13 3.43
CA GLY A 87 -7.39 4.87 2.32
C GLY A 87 -6.00 4.36 2.70
N ASP A 88 -5.82 3.85 3.92
CA ASP A 88 -4.55 3.23 4.37
C ASP A 88 -4.11 2.02 3.53
N GLY A 89 -5.05 1.40 2.80
CA GLY A 89 -4.73 0.36 1.84
C GLY A 89 -5.54 -0.91 2.05
N LYS A 90 -5.18 -1.96 1.32
CA LYS A 90 -5.70 -3.32 1.50
C LYS A 90 -4.53 -4.29 1.38
N ASN A 91 -4.40 -5.18 2.36
CA ASN A 91 -3.45 -6.29 2.29
C ASN A 91 -4.09 -7.40 1.45
N LEU A 92 -3.45 -7.78 0.34
CA LEU A 92 -3.91 -8.87 -0.51
C LEU A 92 -2.99 -10.07 -0.29
N ARG A 93 -3.56 -11.18 0.18
CA ARG A 93 -2.88 -12.47 0.29
C ARG A 93 -3.06 -13.20 -1.04
N ARG A 94 -1.97 -13.65 -1.66
CA ARG A 94 -1.97 -14.62 -2.76
C ARG A 94 -0.95 -15.71 -2.48
#